data_AF-A0A074LRH5-F1
#
_entry.id   AF-A0A074LRH5-F1
#
_cell.length_a   1.000
_cell.length_b   1.000
_cell.length_c   1.000
_cell.angle_alpha   90.00
_cell.angle_beta   90.00
_cell.angle_gamma   90.00
#
_symmetry.space_group_name_H-M   'P 1'
#
loop_
_entity.id
_entity.type
_entity.pdbx_description
1 polymer ?
#
loop_
_entity_poly.entity_id
_entity_poly.type
_entity_poly.pdbx_seq_one_letter_code
_entity_poly.pdbx_strand_id
1 'polypeptide(L)'
;MTVLLLVSLLFLGGARAEAKGSAVAEYTDPDGMTVKSFSPSWKDTAKLKALHDELYQNVHGDEIKLLNEIDIYDDYPQGDGVAGQYIFSTIASVLPIKQKMQPGKIELYGGQEHQTVASFAHTLSHEYGHHVTHYYTLLQDGFPLTDESKWKDTTYARMRGLSHDSRVAVDGVDHRWQIAEIAAEDYVQLFGSPNAHAPTEFASRVEQALQGKEPSAMSWSASMYNIQPQENLSLPLASQVPGLYEWLHKLMTGTDGSYKPPGQPVLNLASYTKQGDVGYQLQFTWHAENEPKNVQYTLVTYTDSDLLAEPIVTREAGQKHEVRYGPVVTRRGAYIYTYQEPSAKGVRHFKLYAFGDNGWVSESPVLTVDMNNPSSVQVETKDKITPVARPAVPEMKDEPVFDFKVGNGRWLEGLVGGLKSAIDSITSFLRSVLS
;
A
#
# COMPACT_ATOMS: atom_id res chain seq x y z
N MET A 1 4.11 -55.24 9.51
CA MET A 1 3.57 -53.99 10.11
C MET A 1 4.70 -52.99 10.06
N THR A 2 4.66 -52.11 9.07
CA THR A 2 5.78 -51.27 8.63
C THR A 2 5.75 -49.96 9.41
N VAL A 3 6.74 -49.72 10.27
CA VAL A 3 6.92 -48.43 10.95
C VAL A 3 7.85 -47.60 10.08
N LEU A 4 7.28 -46.58 9.43
CA LEU A 4 8.01 -45.59 8.65
C LEU A 4 8.78 -44.67 9.61
N LEU A 5 10.11 -44.74 9.54
CA LEU A 5 11.02 -43.82 10.23
C LEU A 5 11.09 -42.54 9.37
N LEU A 6 10.35 -41.50 9.76
CA LEU A 6 10.48 -40.17 9.15
C LEU A 6 11.74 -39.49 9.71
N VAL A 7 12.88 -39.74 9.08
CA VAL A 7 14.05 -38.87 9.19
C VAL A 7 13.76 -37.67 8.30
N SER A 8 13.19 -36.62 8.89
CA SER A 8 13.12 -35.32 8.25
C SER A 8 14.55 -34.80 8.10
N LEU A 9 15.14 -35.06 6.92
CA LEU A 9 16.30 -34.31 6.45
C LEU A 9 15.95 -32.83 6.53
N LEU A 10 16.63 -32.13 7.44
CA LEU A 10 16.89 -30.71 7.36
C LEU A 10 17.58 -30.45 6.02
N PHE A 11 16.79 -30.19 4.98
CA PHE A 11 17.25 -29.38 3.87
C PHE A 11 17.44 -27.97 4.42
N LEU A 12 18.61 -27.75 5.02
CA LEU A 12 19.22 -26.44 5.14
C LEU A 12 19.46 -25.93 3.72
N GLY A 13 18.40 -25.37 3.12
CA GLY A 13 18.55 -24.37 2.08
C GLY A 13 19.27 -23.20 2.71
N GLY A 14 20.60 -23.27 2.70
CA GLY A 14 21.45 -22.18 3.12
C GLY A 14 21.27 -21.01 2.16
N ALA A 15 20.27 -20.18 2.43
CA ALA A 15 20.45 -18.75 2.18
C ALA A 15 21.72 -18.39 2.96
N ARG A 16 22.82 -18.12 2.23
CA ARG A 16 23.96 -17.43 2.82
C ARG A 16 23.38 -16.13 3.36
N ALA A 17 23.23 -16.03 4.67
CA ALA A 17 23.15 -14.74 5.33
C ALA A 17 24.49 -14.07 5.02
N GLU A 18 24.53 -13.25 3.97
CA GLU A 18 25.54 -12.20 3.91
C GLU A 18 25.40 -11.44 5.22
N ALA A 19 26.50 -11.35 5.96
CA ALA A 19 26.54 -10.54 7.17
C ALA A 19 26.27 -9.10 6.74
N LYS A 20 25.00 -8.68 6.84
CA LYS A 20 24.58 -7.29 6.69
C LYS A 20 25.56 -6.46 7.55
N GLY A 21 26.19 -5.45 6.94
CA GLY A 21 27.23 -4.65 7.60
C GLY A 21 26.73 -4.06 8.92
N SER A 22 27.63 -3.59 9.80
CA SER A 22 27.20 -2.92 11.02
C SER A 22 26.36 -1.67 10.69
N ALA A 23 25.24 -1.47 11.38
CA ALA A 23 24.43 -0.25 11.24
C ALA A 23 25.30 1.00 11.43
N VAL A 24 25.13 1.98 10.55
CA VAL A 24 25.85 3.27 10.59
C VAL A 24 25.23 4.25 11.59
N ALA A 25 23.94 4.07 11.91
CA ALA A 25 23.24 4.79 12.95
C ALA A 25 22.04 3.97 13.47
N GLU A 26 21.64 4.23 14.70
CA GLU A 26 20.52 3.58 15.37
C GLU A 26 19.80 4.60 16.26
N TYR A 27 18.47 4.49 16.33
CA TYR A 27 17.60 5.17 17.27
C TYR A 27 16.73 4.11 17.96
N THR A 28 16.57 4.21 19.28
CA THR A 28 15.65 3.36 20.05
C THR A 28 14.68 4.26 20.78
N ASP A 29 13.39 4.04 20.55
CA ASP A 29 12.30 4.71 21.24
C ASP A 29 12.13 4.19 22.69
N PRO A 30 11.57 4.96 23.65
CA PRO A 30 11.31 4.47 25.01
C PRO A 30 10.46 3.20 25.08
N ASP A 31 9.59 2.95 24.10
CA ASP A 31 8.76 1.74 24.02
C ASP A 31 9.50 0.54 23.43
N GLY A 32 10.76 0.73 23.01
CA GLY A 32 11.69 -0.33 22.60
C GLY A 32 11.77 -0.60 21.09
N MET A 33 10.99 0.11 20.27
CA MET A 33 11.11 0.05 18.82
C MET A 33 12.43 0.67 18.36
N THR A 34 13.13 0.00 17.44
CA THR A 34 14.43 0.46 16.92
C THR A 34 14.34 0.86 15.46
N VAL A 35 14.92 2.02 15.11
CA VAL A 35 15.17 2.40 13.72
C VAL A 35 16.67 2.31 13.47
N LYS A 36 17.09 1.41 12.56
CA LYS A 36 18.49 1.18 12.21
C LYS A 36 18.73 1.59 10.78
N SER A 37 19.86 2.22 10.54
CA SER A 37 20.29 2.54 9.20
C SER A 37 21.59 1.85 8.85
N PHE A 38 21.61 1.23 7.68
CA PHE A 38 22.78 0.72 7.00
C PHE A 38 23.20 1.67 5.84
N SER A 39 22.43 2.72 5.59
CA SER A 39 22.66 3.74 4.57
C SER A 39 23.43 4.95 5.13
N PRO A 40 24.57 5.36 4.54
CA PRO A 40 25.28 6.57 4.94
C PRO A 40 24.45 7.87 4.83
N SER A 41 23.45 7.89 3.96
CA SER A 41 22.49 9.01 3.79
C SER A 41 21.56 9.18 4.99
N TRP A 42 21.52 8.19 5.87
CA TRP A 42 20.66 8.09 7.04
C TRP A 42 21.44 7.91 8.36
N LYS A 43 22.69 8.40 8.39
CA LYS A 43 23.56 8.36 9.59
C LYS A 43 23.19 9.30 10.75
N ASP A 44 22.18 10.16 10.57
CA ASP A 44 21.76 11.13 11.58
C ASP A 44 20.65 10.53 12.45
N THR A 45 20.95 10.28 13.73
CA THR A 45 19.97 9.75 14.70
C THR A 45 18.73 10.62 14.83
N ALA A 46 18.82 11.94 14.68
CA ALA A 46 17.63 12.81 14.72
C ALA A 46 16.72 12.57 13.50
N LYS A 47 17.30 12.23 12.35
CA LYS A 47 16.56 11.84 11.15
C LYS A 47 15.90 10.47 11.30
N LEU A 48 16.56 9.52 11.97
CA LEU A 48 15.97 8.22 12.31
C LEU A 48 14.80 8.37 13.27
N LYS A 49 14.94 9.24 14.28
CA LYS A 49 13.83 9.61 15.16
C LYS A 49 12.68 10.25 14.36
N ALA A 50 12.97 11.14 13.41
CA ALA A 50 11.93 11.76 12.59
C ALA A 50 11.19 10.73 11.72
N LEU A 51 11.88 9.70 11.22
CA LEU A 51 11.25 8.59 10.49
C LEU A 51 10.40 7.70 11.42
N HIS A 52 10.85 7.47 12.66
CA HIS A 52 10.02 6.87 13.70
C HIS A 52 8.75 7.70 13.92
N ASP A 53 8.88 9.01 14.15
CA ASP A 53 7.74 9.89 14.41
C ASP A 53 6.76 9.95 13.22
N GLU A 54 7.26 9.80 11.98
CA GLU A 54 6.47 9.66 10.75
C GLU A 54 5.59 8.41 10.75
N LEU A 55 6.10 7.25 11.18
CA LEU A 55 5.29 6.04 11.36
C LEU A 55 4.07 6.32 12.24
N TYR A 56 4.28 7.02 13.36
CA TYR A 56 3.22 7.36 14.32
C TYR A 56 2.24 8.43 13.82
N GLN A 57 2.48 9.04 12.65
CA GLN A 57 1.48 9.89 11.99
C GLN A 57 0.42 9.08 11.24
N ASN A 58 0.63 7.78 11.03
CA ASN A 58 -0.41 6.89 10.53
C ASN A 58 -1.46 6.64 11.61
N VAL A 59 -2.70 6.34 11.23
CA VAL A 59 -3.70 5.86 12.21
C VAL A 59 -3.33 4.44 12.63
N HIS A 60 -3.13 4.25 13.93
CA HIS A 60 -2.68 2.98 14.50
C HIS A 60 -3.48 2.63 15.77
N GLY A 61 -3.44 1.36 16.14
CA GLY A 61 -4.03 0.76 17.33
C GLY A 61 -3.01 -0.01 18.16
N ASP A 62 -3.45 -1.12 18.75
CA ASP A 62 -2.59 -1.98 19.57
C ASP A 62 -1.53 -2.76 18.76
N GLU A 63 -1.73 -2.89 17.45
CA GLU A 63 -0.82 -3.61 16.55
C GLU A 63 0.59 -3.02 16.56
N ILE A 64 0.72 -1.69 16.71
CA ILE A 64 2.00 -0.97 16.71
C ILE A 64 3.01 -1.56 17.72
N LYS A 65 2.53 -2.16 18.82
CA LYS A 65 3.34 -2.80 19.86
C LYS A 65 4.05 -4.07 19.39
N LEU A 66 3.65 -4.62 18.24
CA LEU A 66 4.27 -5.78 17.58
C LEU A 66 5.13 -5.37 16.37
N LEU A 67 5.40 -4.08 16.18
CA LEU A 67 6.41 -3.63 15.25
C LEU A 67 7.67 -3.22 16.02
N ASN A 68 8.73 -4.03 15.90
CA ASN A 68 9.94 -3.83 16.70
C ASN A 68 11.02 -3.04 16.00
N GLU A 69 11.06 -3.08 14.66
CA GLU A 69 12.22 -2.60 13.93
C GLU A 69 11.85 -1.98 12.58
N ILE A 70 12.53 -0.88 12.25
CA ILE A 70 12.62 -0.33 10.89
C ILE A 70 14.10 -0.32 10.51
N ASP A 71 14.44 -1.01 9.42
CA ASP A 71 15.78 -1.00 8.85
C ASP A 71 15.81 -0.20 7.54
N ILE A 72 16.87 0.56 7.30
CA ILE A 72 17.08 1.33 6.06
C ILE A 72 18.33 0.87 5.34
N TYR A 73 18.20 0.51 4.06
CA TYR A 73 19.30 0.06 3.20
C TYR A 73 19.43 0.95 1.95
N ASP A 74 20.63 1.05 1.39
CA ASP A 74 20.84 1.75 0.10
C ASP A 74 20.45 0.89 -1.09
N ASP A 75 20.63 -0.44 -0.99
CA ASP A 75 20.38 -1.38 -2.08
C ASP A 75 18.93 -1.88 -2.09
N TYR A 76 18.61 -2.57 -3.19
CA TYR A 76 17.32 -3.20 -3.44
C TYR A 76 17.50 -4.72 -3.48
N PRO A 77 17.59 -5.41 -2.33
CA PRO A 77 17.92 -6.84 -2.28
C PRO A 77 16.87 -7.74 -2.95
N GLN A 78 15.64 -7.24 -3.11
CA GLN A 78 14.55 -7.91 -3.83
C GLN A 78 14.37 -7.39 -5.28
N GLY A 79 15.29 -6.52 -5.74
CA GLY A 79 15.25 -5.86 -7.04
C GLY A 79 14.66 -4.44 -7.00
N ASP A 80 15.04 -3.60 -7.97
CA ASP A 80 14.73 -2.16 -8.03
C ASP A 80 13.22 -1.81 -8.07
N GLY A 81 12.34 -2.81 -8.21
CA GLY A 81 10.89 -2.65 -8.17
C GLY A 81 10.28 -2.76 -6.76
N VAL A 82 11.08 -3.06 -5.72
CA VAL A 82 10.61 -3.26 -4.35
C VAL A 82 11.23 -2.19 -3.46
N ALA A 83 10.45 -1.18 -3.07
CA ALA A 83 10.95 -0.05 -2.27
C ALA A 83 10.98 -0.34 -0.75
N GLY A 84 10.27 -1.37 -0.31
CA GLY A 84 10.23 -1.81 1.07
C GLY A 84 9.73 -3.25 1.21
N GLN A 85 9.79 -3.77 2.43
CA GLN A 85 9.21 -5.06 2.76
C GLN A 85 8.85 -5.15 4.24
N TYR A 86 7.64 -5.60 4.53
CA TYR A 86 7.25 -6.05 5.85
C TYR A 86 7.60 -7.53 6.08
N ILE A 87 8.31 -7.81 7.18
CA ILE A 87 8.73 -9.15 7.57
C ILE A 87 8.08 -9.51 8.90
N PHE A 88 7.33 -10.62 8.91
CA PHE A 88 6.71 -11.16 10.10
C PHE A 88 6.70 -12.69 10.12
N SER A 89 6.41 -13.23 11.29
CA SER A 89 6.15 -14.65 11.48
C SER A 89 4.92 -14.84 12.37
N THR A 90 4.32 -16.02 12.27
CA THR A 90 3.23 -16.43 13.16
C THR A 90 3.63 -17.65 13.97
N ILE A 91 3.05 -17.77 15.16
CA ILE A 91 3.15 -18.97 15.99
C ILE A 91 1.77 -19.58 16.19
N ALA A 92 1.70 -20.91 16.07
CA ALA A 92 0.49 -21.65 16.40
C ALA A 92 0.30 -21.66 17.93
N SER A 93 -0.84 -21.19 18.41
CA SER A 93 -1.22 -21.33 19.82
C SER A 93 -1.58 -22.78 20.15
N VAL A 94 -1.24 -23.23 21.36
CA VAL A 94 -1.40 -24.61 21.86
C VAL A 94 -2.88 -24.96 22.19
N LEU A 95 -3.77 -23.97 22.18
CA LEU A 95 -5.22 -24.08 22.37
C LEU A 95 -5.94 -23.52 21.13
N PRO A 96 -7.20 -23.94 20.84
CA PRO A 96 -7.66 -24.23 19.49
C PRO A 96 -7.32 -23.12 18.47
N ILE A 97 -6.31 -23.41 17.65
CA ILE A 97 -6.04 -22.91 16.29
C ILE A 97 -6.29 -21.41 16.07
N LYS A 98 -5.72 -20.55 16.90
CA LYS A 98 -5.47 -19.15 16.48
C LYS A 98 -3.97 -18.94 16.36
N GLN A 99 -3.55 -18.58 15.15
CA GLN A 99 -2.20 -18.09 14.93
C GLN A 99 -2.05 -16.74 15.65
N LYS A 100 -0.89 -16.51 16.26
CA LYS A 100 -0.54 -15.21 16.81
C LYS A 100 0.61 -14.62 16.04
N MET A 101 0.52 -13.33 15.76
CA MET A 101 1.58 -12.55 15.15
C MET A 101 2.75 -12.44 16.14
N GLN A 102 3.96 -12.69 15.67
CA GLN A 102 5.17 -12.34 16.40
C GLN A 102 5.58 -10.91 16.05
N PRO A 103 6.42 -10.27 16.87
CA PRO A 103 6.95 -8.97 16.52
C PRO A 103 7.65 -9.01 15.15
N GLY A 104 7.29 -8.07 14.28
CA GLY A 104 7.82 -7.96 12.93
C GLY A 104 8.75 -6.76 12.75
N LYS A 105 9.19 -6.58 11.52
CA LYS A 105 10.05 -5.47 11.11
C LYS A 105 9.72 -4.98 9.70
N ILE A 106 10.02 -3.71 9.44
CA ILE A 106 9.94 -3.09 8.12
C ILE A 106 11.38 -2.90 7.61
N GLU A 107 11.67 -3.33 6.39
CA GLU A 107 12.89 -2.95 5.67
C GLU A 107 12.52 -1.91 4.61
N LEU A 108 13.23 -0.79 4.57
CA LEU A 108 13.12 0.27 3.56
C LEU A 108 14.37 0.27 2.69
N TYR A 109 14.19 0.34 1.37
CA TYR A 109 15.25 0.23 0.38
C TYR A 109 15.48 1.54 -0.38
N GLY A 110 16.65 1.72 -0.99
CA GLY A 110 16.97 2.95 -1.72
C GLY A 110 17.25 4.17 -0.85
N GLY A 111 17.89 3.99 0.30
CA GLY A 111 18.23 5.08 1.24
C GLY A 111 19.08 6.20 0.63
N GLN A 112 19.77 5.94 -0.48
CA GLN A 112 20.54 6.93 -1.23
C GLN A 112 19.65 7.78 -2.14
N GLU A 113 18.58 7.22 -2.71
CA GLU A 113 17.58 7.93 -3.50
C GLU A 113 16.59 8.67 -2.60
N HIS A 114 16.15 8.01 -1.53
CA HIS A 114 15.15 8.49 -0.59
C HIS A 114 15.81 9.13 0.63
N GLN A 115 16.38 10.33 0.44
CA GLN A 115 17.18 11.00 1.47
C GLN A 115 16.37 11.82 2.48
N THR A 116 15.04 11.74 2.49
CA THR A 116 14.19 12.48 3.41
C THR A 116 13.11 11.58 4.02
N VAL A 117 12.55 11.99 5.16
CA VAL A 117 11.41 11.30 5.77
C VAL A 117 10.22 11.29 4.81
N ALA A 118 9.90 12.43 4.20
CA ALA A 118 8.82 12.54 3.22
C ALA A 118 9.00 11.60 2.02
N SER A 119 10.22 11.40 1.53
CA SER A 119 10.48 10.48 0.42
C SER A 119 10.30 9.00 0.77
N PHE A 120 10.25 8.64 2.06
CA PHE A 120 9.91 7.29 2.52
C PHE A 120 8.49 7.16 3.05
N ALA A 121 7.79 8.27 3.31
CA ALA A 121 6.51 8.25 4.02
C ALA A 121 5.49 7.30 3.40
N HIS A 122 5.32 7.36 2.07
CA HIS A 122 4.39 6.47 1.36
C HIS A 122 4.77 4.99 1.50
N THR A 123 6.03 4.63 1.23
CA THR A 123 6.53 3.25 1.39
C THR A 123 6.42 2.78 2.84
N LEU A 124 6.75 3.62 3.82
CA LEU A 124 6.62 3.29 5.23
C LEU A 124 5.16 3.02 5.62
N SER A 125 4.23 3.86 5.16
CA SER A 125 2.79 3.64 5.35
C SER A 125 2.30 2.37 4.68
N HIS A 126 2.82 2.02 3.50
CA HIS A 126 2.49 0.78 2.79
C HIS A 126 2.93 -0.46 3.56
N GLU A 127 4.21 -0.51 3.96
CA GLU A 127 4.72 -1.63 4.74
C GLU A 127 4.06 -1.73 6.13
N TYR A 128 3.68 -0.59 6.71
CA TYR A 128 2.87 -0.58 7.91
C TYR A 128 1.44 -1.07 7.65
N GLY A 129 0.86 -0.80 6.48
CA GLY A 129 -0.41 -1.36 6.05
C GLY A 129 -0.41 -2.88 5.98
N HIS A 130 0.68 -3.49 5.49
CA HIS A 130 0.88 -4.95 5.59
C HIS A 130 0.84 -5.41 7.05
N HIS A 131 1.57 -4.75 7.95
CA HIS A 131 1.57 -5.05 9.37
C HIS A 131 0.17 -5.01 10.00
N VAL A 132 -0.55 -3.90 9.80
CA VAL A 132 -1.90 -3.67 10.33
C VAL A 132 -2.88 -4.73 9.83
N THR A 133 -2.90 -4.97 8.52
CA THR A 133 -3.89 -5.85 7.91
C THR A 133 -3.63 -7.32 8.26
N HIS A 134 -2.37 -7.74 8.39
CA HIS A 134 -2.02 -9.05 8.92
C HIS A 134 -2.42 -9.23 10.39
N TYR A 135 -2.14 -8.24 11.24
CA TYR A 135 -2.51 -8.28 12.64
C TYR A 135 -4.02 -8.47 12.84
N TYR A 136 -4.82 -7.64 12.16
CA TYR A 136 -6.26 -7.65 12.35
C TYR A 136 -6.97 -8.83 11.69
N THR A 137 -6.45 -9.37 10.59
CA THR A 137 -6.96 -10.64 10.03
C THR A 137 -6.62 -11.83 10.91
N LEU A 138 -5.42 -11.87 11.51
CA LEU A 138 -5.07 -12.89 12.50
C LEU A 138 -5.97 -12.81 13.75
N LEU A 139 -6.22 -11.61 14.26
CA LEU A 139 -7.04 -11.40 15.46
C LEU A 139 -8.50 -11.81 15.21
N GLN A 140 -9.08 -11.32 14.12
CA GLN A 140 -10.49 -11.49 13.79
C GLN A 140 -10.78 -12.87 13.20
N ASP A 141 -10.05 -13.26 12.16
CA ASP A 141 -10.34 -14.45 11.34
C ASP A 141 -9.49 -15.66 11.77
N GLY A 142 -8.36 -15.45 12.45
CA GLY A 142 -7.49 -16.52 12.98
C GLY A 142 -6.37 -16.98 12.04
N PHE A 143 -6.25 -16.36 10.87
CA PHE A 143 -5.26 -16.64 9.83
C PHE A 143 -4.90 -15.35 9.08
N PRO A 144 -3.67 -15.23 8.55
CA PRO A 144 -3.23 -14.04 7.85
C PRO A 144 -3.82 -13.95 6.43
N LEU A 145 -3.79 -12.76 5.83
CA LEU A 145 -4.13 -12.55 4.42
C LEU A 145 -3.28 -13.38 3.44
N THR A 146 -2.11 -13.83 3.87
CA THR A 146 -1.20 -14.68 3.10
C THR A 146 -1.46 -16.18 3.27
N ASP A 147 -2.54 -16.60 3.95
CA ASP A 147 -2.96 -18.01 3.94
C ASP A 147 -3.61 -18.36 2.58
N GLU A 148 -2.85 -19.04 1.71
CA GLU A 148 -3.29 -19.44 0.37
C GLU A 148 -4.65 -20.15 0.34
N SER A 149 -4.95 -20.92 1.38
CA SER A 149 -6.16 -21.74 1.46
C SER A 149 -7.37 -21.00 2.03
N LYS A 150 -7.15 -19.90 2.75
CA LYS A 150 -8.20 -19.24 3.54
C LYS A 150 -8.35 -17.75 3.31
N TRP A 151 -7.45 -17.08 2.57
CA TRP A 151 -7.52 -15.62 2.40
C TRP A 151 -8.89 -15.12 1.92
N LYS A 152 -9.58 -15.91 1.08
CA LYS A 152 -10.94 -15.65 0.58
C LYS A 152 -11.99 -15.58 1.69
N ASP A 153 -11.75 -16.28 2.79
CA ASP A 153 -12.58 -16.34 3.98
C ASP A 153 -12.21 -15.27 5.02
N THR A 154 -11.24 -14.40 4.74
CA THR A 154 -11.01 -13.24 5.62
C THR A 154 -12.19 -12.27 5.57
N THR A 155 -12.43 -11.58 6.68
CA THR A 155 -13.43 -10.52 6.72
C THR A 155 -13.07 -9.39 5.77
N TYR A 156 -11.79 -9.05 5.66
CA TYR A 156 -11.29 -8.07 4.69
C TYR A 156 -11.67 -8.45 3.25
N ALA A 157 -11.34 -9.65 2.77
CA ALA A 157 -11.62 -10.06 1.39
C ALA A 157 -13.13 -10.03 1.07
N ARG A 158 -13.97 -10.42 2.03
CA ARG A 158 -15.44 -10.34 1.86
C ARG A 158 -15.95 -8.91 1.78
N MET A 159 -15.50 -8.04 2.69
CA MET A 159 -15.91 -6.63 2.72
C MET A 159 -15.46 -5.90 1.47
N ARG A 160 -14.24 -6.20 1.01
CA ARG A 160 -13.67 -5.65 -0.22
C ARG A 160 -14.28 -6.23 -1.50
N GLY A 161 -15.06 -7.32 -1.39
CA GLY A 161 -15.69 -8.00 -2.52
C GLY A 161 -14.74 -8.86 -3.36
N LEU A 162 -13.59 -9.27 -2.81
CA LEU A 162 -12.51 -9.96 -3.53
C LEU A 162 -12.55 -11.48 -3.39
N SER A 163 -13.34 -12.04 -2.46
CA SER A 163 -13.41 -13.49 -2.19
C SER A 163 -13.68 -14.36 -3.42
N HIS A 164 -14.34 -13.81 -4.44
CA HIS A 164 -14.70 -14.52 -5.68
C HIS A 164 -14.03 -13.95 -6.94
N ASP A 165 -13.14 -12.97 -6.79
CA ASP A 165 -12.39 -12.44 -7.92
C ASP A 165 -11.24 -13.40 -8.26
N SER A 166 -11.30 -14.03 -9.43
CA SER A 166 -10.30 -15.00 -9.87
C SER A 166 -8.95 -14.38 -10.21
N ARG A 167 -8.88 -13.05 -10.34
CA ARG A 167 -7.63 -12.34 -10.59
C ARG A 167 -6.82 -12.17 -9.31
N VAL A 168 -7.48 -12.15 -8.16
CA VAL A 168 -6.85 -11.95 -6.85
C VAL A 168 -6.31 -13.28 -6.31
N ALA A 169 -5.10 -13.26 -5.79
CA ALA A 169 -4.47 -14.40 -5.12
C ALA A 169 -3.50 -13.94 -4.01
N VAL A 170 -2.89 -14.90 -3.30
CA VAL A 170 -1.76 -14.61 -2.40
C VAL A 170 -0.49 -14.43 -3.22
N ASP A 171 -0.19 -15.40 -4.08
CA ASP A 171 1.02 -15.44 -4.91
C ASP A 171 0.70 -15.86 -6.35
N GLY A 172 1.71 -15.79 -7.24
CA GLY A 172 1.60 -16.27 -8.63
C GLY A 172 0.76 -15.39 -9.55
N VAL A 173 0.39 -14.20 -9.08
CA VAL A 173 -0.29 -13.15 -9.84
C VAL A 173 0.56 -11.89 -9.88
N ASP A 174 0.21 -11.00 -10.79
CA ASP A 174 0.79 -9.65 -10.84
C ASP A 174 0.56 -8.94 -9.49
N HIS A 175 1.56 -8.20 -9.02
CA HIS A 175 1.65 -7.70 -7.64
C HIS A 175 0.42 -6.87 -7.21
N ARG A 176 -0.14 -6.04 -8.09
CA ARG A 176 -1.40 -5.28 -7.84
C ARG A 176 -2.65 -6.14 -7.64
N TRP A 177 -2.57 -7.44 -7.92
CA TRP A 177 -3.64 -8.42 -7.69
C TRP A 177 -3.36 -9.32 -6.46
N GLN A 178 -2.26 -9.10 -5.75
CA GLN A 178 -2.01 -9.79 -4.50
C GLN A 178 -2.88 -9.20 -3.39
N ILE A 179 -3.57 -10.06 -2.64
CA ILE A 179 -4.54 -9.62 -1.63
C ILE A 179 -3.90 -8.77 -0.52
N ALA A 180 -2.66 -9.10 -0.12
CA ALA A 180 -1.93 -8.34 0.88
C ALA A 180 -1.59 -6.93 0.39
N GLU A 181 -1.17 -6.80 -0.87
CA GLU A 181 -0.83 -5.51 -1.49
C GLU A 181 -2.05 -4.61 -1.64
N ILE A 182 -3.18 -5.18 -2.09
CA ILE A 182 -4.45 -4.42 -2.14
C ILE A 182 -4.83 -3.92 -0.74
N ALA A 183 -4.59 -4.72 0.30
CA ALA A 183 -4.89 -4.35 1.70
C ALA A 183 -3.95 -3.27 2.24
N ALA A 184 -2.65 -3.34 1.92
CA ALA A 184 -1.68 -2.30 2.26
C ALA A 184 -2.01 -0.97 1.58
N GLU A 185 -2.34 -0.98 0.29
CA GLU A 185 -2.78 0.20 -0.46
C GLU A 185 -4.08 0.79 0.10
N ASP A 186 -5.05 -0.06 0.40
CA ASP A 186 -6.30 0.37 1.04
C ASP A 186 -6.03 0.98 2.43
N TYR A 187 -5.06 0.47 3.18
CA TYR A 187 -4.64 1.06 4.45
C TYR A 187 -4.03 2.45 4.24
N VAL A 188 -3.06 2.59 3.32
CA VAL A 188 -2.46 3.89 2.99
C VAL A 188 -3.57 4.87 2.68
N GLN A 189 -4.47 4.53 1.75
CA GLN A 189 -5.53 5.42 1.31
C GLN A 189 -6.46 5.94 2.44
N LEU A 190 -6.73 5.10 3.45
CA LEU A 190 -7.69 5.42 4.51
C LEU A 190 -7.03 6.01 5.77
N PHE A 191 -5.77 5.63 6.03
CA PHE A 191 -5.12 5.76 7.33
C PHE A 191 -3.65 6.17 7.27
N GLY A 192 -3.11 6.35 6.06
CA GLY A 192 -1.76 6.82 5.80
C GLY A 192 -1.46 8.18 6.43
N SER A 193 -0.18 8.43 6.68
CA SER A 193 0.27 9.71 7.24
C SER A 193 0.00 10.88 6.29
N PRO A 194 0.02 12.13 6.79
CA PRO A 194 -0.07 13.31 5.93
C PRO A 194 1.02 13.37 4.84
N ASN A 195 2.25 12.89 5.12
CA ASN A 195 3.31 12.86 4.11
C ASN A 195 3.13 11.71 3.11
N ALA A 196 2.57 10.57 3.50
CA ALA A 196 2.22 9.49 2.58
C ALA A 196 1.12 9.91 1.59
N HIS A 197 0.27 10.86 1.99
CA HIS A 197 -0.74 11.50 1.16
C HIS A 197 -0.27 12.77 0.44
N ALA A 198 0.97 13.20 0.65
CA ALA A 198 1.45 14.45 0.09
C ALA A 198 1.42 14.37 -1.45
N PRO A 199 0.73 15.31 -2.11
CA PRO A 199 0.58 15.24 -3.55
C PRO A 199 1.87 15.66 -4.26
N THR A 200 2.14 15.02 -5.39
CA THR A 200 3.15 15.48 -6.35
C THR A 200 2.50 16.40 -7.37
N GLU A 201 3.05 17.60 -7.58
CA GLU A 201 2.51 18.54 -8.57
C GLU A 201 2.92 18.17 -9.99
N PHE A 202 1.93 18.11 -10.90
CA PHE A 202 2.16 17.92 -12.32
C PHE A 202 1.66 19.11 -13.13
N ALA A 203 2.55 19.70 -13.94
CA ALA A 203 2.19 20.75 -14.88
C ALA A 203 1.77 20.18 -16.24
N SER A 204 0.72 20.74 -16.85
CA SER A 204 0.30 20.34 -18.19
C SER A 204 1.38 20.67 -19.23
N ARG A 205 1.90 19.64 -19.90
CA ARG A 205 2.89 19.78 -20.98
C ARG A 205 2.32 20.52 -22.19
N VAL A 206 1.03 20.34 -22.50
CA VAL A 206 0.35 21.07 -23.58
C VAL A 206 0.28 22.56 -23.27
N GLU A 207 -0.04 22.95 -22.04
CA GLU A 207 -0.07 24.36 -21.65
C GLU A 207 1.32 24.98 -21.64
N GLN A 208 2.35 24.25 -21.20
CA GLN A 208 3.75 24.69 -21.33
C GLN A 208 4.10 24.99 -22.80
N ALA A 209 3.78 24.07 -23.72
CA ALA A 209 3.99 24.24 -25.14
C ALA A 209 3.20 25.42 -25.73
N LEU A 210 1.96 25.67 -25.27
CA LEU A 210 1.18 26.84 -25.68
C LEU A 210 1.79 28.15 -25.18
N GLN A 211 2.43 28.15 -24.02
CA GLN A 211 3.04 29.33 -23.39
C GLN A 211 4.43 29.69 -23.92
N GLY A 212 4.97 28.98 -24.91
CA GLY A 212 6.33 29.26 -25.38
C GLY A 212 7.40 28.35 -24.77
N LYS A 213 7.06 27.53 -23.78
CA LYS A 213 8.03 26.73 -23.02
C LYS A 213 8.25 25.38 -23.70
N GLU A 214 9.48 24.87 -23.57
CA GLU A 214 9.77 23.47 -23.88
C GLU A 214 9.14 22.60 -22.77
N PRO A 215 8.28 21.64 -23.10
CA PRO A 215 7.69 20.75 -22.10
C PRO A 215 8.79 20.02 -21.33
N SER A 216 8.80 20.18 -20.01
CA SER A 216 9.72 19.48 -19.13
C SER A 216 9.53 17.96 -19.23
N ALA A 217 10.63 17.21 -19.14
CA ALA A 217 10.55 15.78 -18.88
C ALA A 217 9.75 15.55 -17.59
N MET A 218 8.79 14.64 -17.62
CA MET A 218 7.97 14.28 -16.48
C MET A 218 8.47 12.92 -15.98
N SER A 219 8.72 12.83 -14.67
CA SER A 219 9.07 11.58 -14.01
C SER A 219 8.00 11.33 -12.95
N TRP A 220 7.51 10.10 -12.90
CA TRP A 220 6.52 9.66 -11.94
C TRP A 220 6.72 8.18 -11.61
N SER A 221 6.20 7.77 -10.46
CA SER A 221 6.32 6.42 -9.91
C SER A 221 5.06 6.05 -9.14
N ALA A 222 4.83 4.75 -8.93
CA ALA A 222 3.67 4.25 -8.17
C ALA A 222 3.58 4.84 -6.75
N SER A 223 4.73 5.19 -6.14
CA SER A 223 4.80 5.83 -4.82
C SER A 223 4.23 7.26 -4.75
N MET A 224 3.90 7.88 -5.88
CA MET A 224 3.27 9.21 -5.89
C MET A 224 1.76 9.07 -5.70
N TYR A 225 1.31 9.15 -4.45
CA TYR A 225 -0.07 8.88 -4.06
C TYR A 225 -1.13 9.50 -4.97
N ASN A 226 -0.96 10.75 -5.41
CA ASN A 226 -1.97 11.45 -6.17
C ASN A 226 -2.11 11.02 -7.65
N ILE A 227 -1.26 10.12 -8.14
CA ILE A 227 -1.40 9.52 -9.48
C ILE A 227 -2.04 8.13 -9.44
N GLN A 228 -1.82 7.40 -8.35
CA GLN A 228 -2.28 6.03 -8.20
C GLN A 228 -2.55 5.73 -6.72
N PRO A 229 -3.65 6.26 -6.15
CA PRO A 229 -4.01 6.04 -4.74
C PRO A 229 -4.39 4.60 -4.39
N GLN A 230 -4.41 3.73 -5.40
CA GLN A 230 -4.66 2.30 -5.36
C GLN A 230 -3.95 1.75 -6.60
N GLU A 231 -2.91 0.93 -6.39
CA GLU A 231 -2.10 0.36 -7.47
C GLU A 231 -2.91 -0.39 -8.52
N ASN A 232 -4.04 -0.98 -8.12
CA ASN A 232 -4.92 -1.63 -9.06
C ASN A 232 -5.98 -0.68 -9.63
N LEU A 233 -5.67 -0.11 -10.80
CA LEU A 233 -6.59 0.78 -11.54
C LEU A 233 -7.96 0.15 -11.87
N SER A 234 -8.09 -1.19 -11.81
CA SER A 234 -9.36 -1.90 -12.03
C SER A 234 -10.23 -1.98 -10.78
N LEU A 235 -9.68 -1.86 -9.57
CA LEU A 235 -10.45 -1.88 -8.33
C LEU A 235 -11.02 -0.48 -8.02
N PRO A 236 -12.21 -0.36 -7.43
CA PRO A 236 -12.64 0.92 -6.88
C PRO A 236 -11.73 1.31 -5.72
N LEU A 237 -11.67 2.60 -5.40
CA LEU A 237 -10.93 3.09 -4.23
C LEU A 237 -11.50 2.47 -2.94
N ALA A 238 -10.64 2.19 -1.95
CA ALA A 238 -11.03 1.78 -0.61
C ALA A 238 -12.08 2.73 0.00
N SER A 239 -11.93 4.02 -0.27
CA SER A 239 -12.85 5.10 0.11
C SER A 239 -14.28 4.94 -0.41
N GLN A 240 -14.46 4.15 -1.47
CA GLN A 240 -15.74 3.90 -2.12
C GLN A 240 -16.33 2.54 -1.73
N VAL A 241 -15.62 1.75 -0.92
CA VAL A 241 -16.08 0.44 -0.44
C VAL A 241 -16.94 0.64 0.82
N PRO A 242 -18.26 0.40 0.76
CA PRO A 242 -19.14 0.69 1.89
C PRO A 242 -18.77 -0.10 3.15
N GLY A 243 -18.54 0.62 4.25
CA GLY A 243 -18.28 0.02 5.56
C GLY A 243 -16.81 -0.37 5.82
N LEU A 244 -15.93 -0.31 4.81
CA LEU A 244 -14.53 -0.73 4.94
C LEU A 244 -13.77 0.13 5.95
N TYR A 245 -13.88 1.46 5.82
CA TYR A 245 -13.28 2.40 6.76
C TYR A 245 -13.80 2.19 8.18
N GLU A 246 -15.12 2.15 8.36
CA GLU A 246 -15.72 2.07 9.69
C GLU A 246 -15.35 0.77 10.40
N TRP A 247 -15.22 -0.31 9.65
CA TRP A 247 -14.75 -1.59 10.18
C TRP A 247 -13.28 -1.51 10.61
N LEU A 248 -12.37 -1.09 9.73
CA LEU A 248 -10.93 -1.08 10.02
C LEU A 248 -10.58 -0.04 11.12
N HIS A 249 -11.19 1.15 11.07
CA HIS A 249 -11.04 2.16 12.12
C HIS A 249 -11.51 1.65 13.48
N LYS A 250 -12.65 0.94 13.54
CA LYS A 250 -13.17 0.40 14.79
C LYS A 250 -12.28 -0.70 15.36
N LEU A 251 -11.69 -1.54 14.50
CA LEU A 251 -10.71 -2.54 14.93
C LEU A 251 -9.45 -1.90 15.52
N MET A 252 -8.93 -0.85 14.88
CA MET A 252 -7.72 -0.15 15.32
C MET A 252 -7.93 0.64 16.60
N THR A 253 -8.99 1.44 16.65
CA THR A 253 -9.15 2.47 17.70
C THR A 253 -10.16 2.08 18.79
N GLY A 254 -10.94 1.02 18.58
CA GLY A 254 -12.07 0.66 19.43
C GLY A 254 -13.27 1.63 19.33
N THR A 255 -13.20 2.66 18.48
CA THR A 255 -14.23 3.69 18.34
C THR A 255 -14.82 3.72 16.93
N ASP A 256 -16.08 4.15 16.84
CA ASP A 256 -16.70 4.39 15.53
C ASP A 256 -16.03 5.62 14.90
N GLY A 257 -15.42 5.42 13.73
CA GLY A 257 -14.83 6.49 12.94
C GLY A 257 -15.86 7.18 12.05
N SER A 258 -15.54 8.39 11.60
CA SER A 258 -16.31 9.07 10.55
C SER A 258 -15.41 9.27 9.33
N TYR A 259 -15.89 8.79 8.18
CA TYR A 259 -15.23 8.98 6.90
C TYR A 259 -16.10 9.83 5.98
N LYS A 260 -15.50 10.86 5.40
CA LYS A 260 -16.17 11.74 4.45
C LYS A 260 -15.17 12.20 3.39
N PRO A 261 -14.99 11.42 2.32
CA PRO A 261 -14.08 11.80 1.24
C PRO A 261 -14.60 13.06 0.53
N PRO A 262 -13.76 13.73 -0.27
CA PRO A 262 -14.22 14.77 -1.18
C PRO A 262 -15.39 14.30 -2.04
N GLY A 263 -16.29 15.22 -2.39
CA GLY A 263 -17.38 14.94 -3.32
C GLY A 263 -16.85 14.37 -4.64
N GLN A 264 -17.56 13.40 -5.20
CA GLN A 264 -17.13 12.72 -6.42
C GLN A 264 -17.03 13.74 -7.58
N PRO A 265 -15.86 13.89 -8.21
CA PRO A 265 -15.73 14.84 -9.32
C PRO A 265 -16.34 14.27 -10.60
N VAL A 266 -16.85 15.16 -11.45
CA VAL A 266 -17.40 14.81 -12.77
C VAL A 266 -16.46 15.33 -13.84
N LEU A 267 -15.74 14.40 -14.49
CA LEU A 267 -14.85 14.69 -15.61
C LEU A 267 -15.63 14.68 -16.94
N ASN A 268 -15.43 15.70 -17.77
CA ASN A 268 -16.07 15.84 -19.07
C ASN A 268 -15.05 16.11 -20.17
N LEU A 269 -15.19 15.45 -21.33
CA LEU A 269 -14.56 15.90 -22.56
C LEU A 269 -15.38 17.07 -23.13
N ALA A 270 -14.90 18.30 -22.91
CA ALA A 270 -15.61 19.51 -23.33
C ALA A 270 -15.54 19.75 -24.84
N SER A 271 -14.38 19.46 -25.45
CA SER A 271 -14.19 19.54 -26.90
C SER A 271 -12.97 18.76 -27.36
N TYR A 272 -12.84 18.58 -28.67
CA TYR A 272 -11.62 18.09 -29.30
C TYR A 272 -11.35 18.87 -30.59
N THR A 273 -10.08 18.95 -31.01
CA THR A 273 -9.68 19.66 -32.24
C THR A 273 -8.59 18.88 -32.96
N LYS A 274 -8.77 18.66 -34.27
CA LYS A 274 -7.76 18.01 -35.12
C LYS A 274 -6.56 18.95 -35.33
N GLN A 275 -5.37 18.49 -34.99
CA GLN A 275 -4.10 19.21 -35.12
C GLN A 275 -3.38 18.78 -36.40
N GLY A 276 -4.00 19.00 -37.56
CA GLY A 276 -3.45 18.50 -38.83
C GLY A 276 -3.31 16.97 -38.84
N ASP A 277 -2.16 16.47 -39.28
CA ASP A 277 -1.86 15.04 -39.37
C ASP A 277 -1.28 14.44 -38.08
N VAL A 278 -1.05 15.26 -37.05
CA VAL A 278 -0.40 14.79 -35.81
C VAL A 278 -1.36 14.22 -34.77
N GLY A 279 -2.68 14.36 -34.97
CA GLY A 279 -3.72 13.76 -34.14
C GLY A 279 -4.75 14.75 -33.62
N TYR A 280 -5.43 14.39 -32.52
CA TYR A 280 -6.46 15.22 -31.89
C TYR A 280 -6.01 15.75 -30.54
N GLN A 281 -6.18 17.05 -30.33
CA GLN A 281 -6.09 17.67 -29.01
C GLN A 281 -7.44 17.58 -28.31
N LEU A 282 -7.45 17.08 -27.08
CA LEU A 282 -8.62 17.00 -26.22
C LEU A 282 -8.62 18.17 -25.24
N GLN A 283 -9.81 18.65 -24.88
CA GLN A 283 -10.01 19.61 -23.79
C GLN A 283 -10.96 19.01 -22.76
N PHE A 284 -10.45 18.81 -21.55
CA PHE A 284 -11.22 18.31 -20.42
C PHE A 284 -11.66 19.46 -19.53
N THR A 285 -12.82 19.31 -18.91
CA THR A 285 -13.31 20.17 -17.82
C THR A 285 -13.87 19.30 -16.71
N TRP A 286 -13.89 19.82 -15.49
CA TRP A 286 -14.51 19.10 -14.38
C TRP A 286 -15.16 20.03 -13.37
N HIS A 287 -16.06 19.45 -12.58
CA HIS A 287 -16.65 20.09 -11.42
C HIS A 287 -16.85 19.05 -10.31
N ALA A 288 -16.92 19.52 -9.07
CA ALA A 288 -17.33 18.71 -7.93
C ALA A 288 -18.44 19.46 -7.18
N GLU A 289 -19.49 18.75 -6.80
CA GLU A 289 -20.55 19.34 -5.98
C GLU A 289 -20.01 19.70 -4.60
N ASN A 290 -20.31 20.91 -4.14
CA ASN A 290 -19.87 21.43 -2.84
C ASN A 290 -18.34 21.37 -2.65
N GLU A 291 -17.59 21.70 -3.70
CA GLU A 291 -16.12 21.74 -3.69
C GLU A 291 -15.58 22.44 -2.42
N PRO A 292 -14.89 21.68 -1.54
CA PRO A 292 -14.17 22.27 -0.43
C PRO A 292 -13.02 23.15 -0.94
N LYS A 293 -12.68 24.20 -0.19
CA LYS A 293 -11.66 25.20 -0.57
C LYS A 293 -10.25 24.64 -0.76
N ASN A 294 -10.05 23.41 -0.34
CA ASN A 294 -8.77 22.79 -0.08
C ASN A 294 -8.65 21.43 -0.77
N VAL A 295 -9.52 21.19 -1.76
CA VAL A 295 -9.40 19.99 -2.60
C VAL A 295 -8.32 20.18 -3.64
N GLN A 296 -7.54 19.13 -3.85
CA GLN A 296 -6.65 19.03 -4.99
C GLN A 296 -7.16 17.99 -5.97
N TYR A 297 -6.99 18.26 -7.26
CA TYR A 297 -7.36 17.38 -8.35
C TYR A 297 -6.13 16.91 -9.10
N THR A 298 -6.05 15.63 -9.42
CA THR A 298 -5.08 15.10 -10.37
C THR A 298 -5.80 14.35 -11.48
N LEU A 299 -5.63 14.82 -12.71
CA LEU A 299 -6.10 14.11 -13.90
C LEU A 299 -5.00 13.17 -14.38
N VAL A 300 -5.34 11.90 -14.56
CA VAL A 300 -4.44 10.87 -15.09
C VAL A 300 -5.01 10.21 -16.34
N THR A 301 -4.15 9.54 -17.11
CA THR A 301 -4.56 8.71 -18.25
C THR A 301 -3.79 7.41 -18.30
N TYR A 302 -4.41 6.36 -18.84
CA TYR A 302 -3.82 5.02 -18.94
C TYR A 302 -4.47 4.18 -20.06
N THR A 303 -3.88 3.04 -20.38
CA THR A 303 -4.46 1.94 -21.18
C THR A 303 -4.73 0.72 -20.30
N ASP A 304 -5.49 -0.27 -20.81
CA ASP A 304 -5.68 -1.56 -20.13
C ASP A 304 -4.36 -2.30 -19.83
N SER A 305 -3.30 -2.03 -20.61
CA SER A 305 -1.98 -2.64 -20.43
C SER A 305 -1.03 -1.83 -19.54
N ASP A 306 -1.39 -0.60 -19.18
CA ASP A 306 -0.52 0.24 -18.37
C ASP A 306 -0.52 -0.30 -16.91
N LEU A 307 0.69 -0.40 -16.34
CA LEU A 307 0.87 -0.72 -14.93
C LEU A 307 0.75 0.52 -14.03
N LEU A 308 1.05 1.69 -14.62
CA LEU A 308 1.14 2.97 -13.94
C LEU A 308 0.37 4.03 -14.75
N ALA A 309 -0.49 4.78 -14.09
CA ALA A 309 -1.18 5.88 -14.73
C ALA A 309 -0.20 7.03 -15.04
N GLU A 310 -0.39 7.67 -16.19
CA GLU A 310 0.38 8.86 -16.55
C GLU A 310 -0.33 10.12 -16.05
N PRO A 311 0.35 10.98 -15.28
CA PRO A 311 -0.24 12.23 -14.82
C PRO A 311 -0.33 13.24 -15.97
N ILE A 312 -1.48 13.92 -16.07
CA ILE A 312 -1.69 15.01 -17.02
C ILE A 312 -1.47 16.35 -16.33
N VAL A 313 -2.13 16.54 -15.18
CA VAL A 313 -2.09 17.81 -14.46
C VAL A 313 -2.57 17.66 -13.02
N THR A 314 -2.01 18.48 -12.14
CA THR A 314 -2.52 18.74 -10.79
C THR A 314 -3.12 20.15 -10.73
N ARG A 315 -4.25 20.30 -10.05
CA ARG A 315 -4.95 21.58 -9.82
C ARG A 315 -5.45 21.68 -8.39
N GLU A 316 -5.40 22.87 -7.83
CA GLU A 316 -6.03 23.18 -6.56
C GLU A 316 -7.43 23.76 -6.77
N ALA A 317 -8.26 23.65 -5.73
CA ALA A 317 -9.54 24.32 -5.68
C ALA A 317 -9.41 25.83 -5.95
N GLY A 318 -10.33 26.37 -6.74
CA GLY A 318 -10.30 27.76 -7.18
C GLY A 318 -9.40 28.06 -8.38
N GLN A 319 -8.56 27.11 -8.81
CA GLN A 319 -7.91 27.19 -10.12
C GLN A 319 -8.90 26.85 -11.23
N LYS A 320 -8.53 27.16 -12.49
CA LYS A 320 -9.39 26.81 -13.63
C LYS A 320 -9.42 25.29 -13.82
N HIS A 321 -10.61 24.70 -13.69
CA HIS A 321 -10.87 23.26 -13.91
C HIS A 321 -10.99 22.90 -15.38
N GLU A 322 -9.92 23.17 -16.12
CA GLU A 322 -9.80 22.85 -17.53
C GLU A 322 -8.35 22.46 -17.82
N VAL A 323 -8.16 21.49 -18.70
CA VAL A 323 -6.83 21.14 -19.22
C VAL A 323 -6.93 20.60 -20.63
N ARG A 324 -5.83 20.73 -21.38
CA ARG A 324 -5.68 20.12 -22.70
C ARG A 324 -4.72 18.94 -22.67
N TYR A 325 -5.01 17.92 -23.47
CA TYR A 325 -4.19 16.71 -23.62
C TYR A 325 -4.05 16.35 -25.11
N GLY A 326 -2.92 15.74 -25.48
CA GLY A 326 -2.63 15.37 -26.86
C GLY A 326 -1.69 16.35 -27.58
N PRO A 327 -1.52 16.21 -28.91
CA PRO A 327 -0.61 17.05 -29.67
C PRO A 327 -1.01 18.53 -29.64
N VAL A 328 -0.04 19.41 -29.86
CA VAL A 328 -0.29 20.83 -30.12
C VAL A 328 0.63 21.32 -31.23
N VAL A 329 0.03 22.05 -32.19
CA VAL A 329 0.75 22.76 -33.24
C VAL A 329 0.61 24.25 -32.98
N THR A 330 1.74 24.95 -32.82
CA THR A 330 1.76 26.40 -32.58
C THR A 330 2.72 27.09 -33.53
N ARG A 331 2.33 28.28 -34.02
CA ARG A 331 3.18 29.12 -34.87
C ARG A 331 3.87 30.16 -34.01
N ARG A 332 5.20 30.21 -34.03
CA ARG A 332 5.99 31.24 -33.37
C ARG A 332 6.91 31.91 -34.39
N GLY A 333 6.52 33.12 -34.81
CA GLY A 333 7.18 33.83 -35.91
C GLY A 333 7.07 33.07 -37.24
N ALA A 334 8.24 32.74 -37.81
CA ALA A 334 8.36 32.01 -39.07
C ALA A 334 8.31 30.48 -38.92
N TYR A 335 8.31 29.96 -37.69
CA TYR A 335 8.42 28.53 -37.41
C TYR A 335 7.09 27.94 -36.93
N ILE A 336 6.86 26.68 -37.29
CA ILE A 336 5.79 25.84 -36.76
C ILE A 336 6.44 24.88 -35.77
N TYR A 337 5.95 24.90 -34.54
CA TYR A 337 6.36 24.00 -33.47
C TYR A 337 5.26 22.97 -33.27
N THR A 338 5.65 21.71 -33.20
CA THR A 338 4.75 20.60 -32.92
C THR A 338 5.24 19.90 -31.66
N TYR A 339 4.42 19.91 -30.62
CA TYR A 339 4.57 18.99 -29.50
C TYR A 339 3.63 17.82 -29.71
N GLN A 340 4.15 16.60 -29.57
CA GLN A 340 3.36 15.39 -29.59
C GLN A 340 3.47 14.72 -28.23
N GLU A 341 2.33 14.52 -27.59
CA GLU A 341 2.24 13.70 -26.39
C GLU A 341 2.42 12.23 -26.81
N PRO A 342 3.51 11.54 -26.42
CA PRO A 342 3.84 10.22 -26.98
C PRO A 342 2.74 9.17 -26.77
N SER A 343 2.04 9.26 -25.64
CA SER A 343 0.96 8.37 -25.20
C SER A 343 -0.43 8.72 -25.75
N ALA A 344 -0.58 9.84 -26.47
CA ALA A 344 -1.87 10.31 -27.01
C ALA A 344 -2.29 9.57 -28.29
N LYS A 345 -2.36 8.24 -28.23
CA LYS A 345 -2.72 7.34 -29.34
C LYS A 345 -3.61 6.20 -28.86
N GLY A 346 -4.36 5.60 -29.78
CA GLY A 346 -5.20 4.44 -29.49
C GLY A 346 -6.35 4.76 -28.53
N VAL A 347 -6.83 3.75 -27.82
CA VAL A 347 -7.86 3.91 -26.77
C VAL A 347 -7.17 4.29 -25.47
N ARG A 348 -7.66 5.35 -24.83
CA ARG A 348 -7.16 5.85 -23.54
C ARG A 348 -8.30 6.00 -22.55
N HIS A 349 -8.02 5.64 -21.31
CA HIS A 349 -8.85 5.92 -20.15
C HIS A 349 -8.36 7.20 -19.49
N PHE A 350 -9.29 7.99 -18.99
CA PHE A 350 -9.03 9.20 -18.22
C PHE A 350 -9.81 9.13 -16.92
N LYS A 351 -9.13 9.51 -15.84
CA LYS A 351 -9.70 9.50 -14.50
C LYS A 351 -9.22 10.71 -13.73
N LEU A 352 -10.13 11.34 -13.01
CA LEU A 352 -9.85 12.47 -12.16
C LEU A 352 -9.97 12.05 -10.69
N TYR A 353 -8.87 12.19 -9.96
CA TYR A 353 -8.86 12.03 -8.51
C TYR A 353 -9.09 13.39 -7.84
N ALA A 354 -9.85 13.40 -6.74
CA ALA A 354 -10.05 14.54 -5.87
C ALA A 354 -9.59 14.20 -4.45
N PHE A 355 -8.64 14.95 -3.93
CA PHE A 355 -7.98 14.74 -2.63
C PHE A 355 -8.38 15.84 -1.65
N GLY A 356 -8.80 15.47 -0.44
CA GLY A 356 -9.06 16.41 0.65
C GLY A 356 -7.82 16.70 1.48
N ASP A 357 -7.94 17.63 2.44
CA ASP A 357 -6.82 18.04 3.33
C ASP A 357 -6.18 16.91 4.13
N ASN A 358 -6.94 15.85 4.40
CA ASN A 358 -6.48 14.70 5.15
C ASN A 358 -5.99 13.56 4.24
N GLY A 359 -5.83 13.82 2.95
CA GLY A 359 -5.40 12.84 1.96
C GLY A 359 -6.50 11.94 1.42
N TRP A 360 -7.69 11.94 2.01
CA TRP A 360 -8.79 11.12 1.52
C TRP A 360 -9.16 11.46 0.09
N VAL A 361 -9.43 10.42 -0.68
CA VAL A 361 -9.58 10.52 -2.14
C VAL A 361 -10.94 10.02 -2.62
N SER A 362 -11.49 10.68 -3.63
CA SER A 362 -12.56 10.16 -4.48
C SER A 362 -12.16 10.21 -5.96
N GLU A 363 -12.77 9.37 -6.79
CA GLU A 363 -12.49 9.32 -8.24
C GLU A 363 -13.74 9.59 -9.09
N SER A 364 -13.55 10.25 -10.22
CA SER A 364 -14.58 10.34 -11.27
C SER A 364 -14.88 8.96 -11.86
N PRO A 365 -16.03 8.78 -12.53
CA PRO A 365 -16.18 7.70 -13.51
C PRO A 365 -15.03 7.72 -14.52
N VAL A 366 -14.72 6.55 -15.08
CA VAL A 366 -13.67 6.43 -16.09
C VAL A 366 -14.22 6.92 -17.43
N LEU A 367 -13.49 7.84 -18.05
CA LEU A 367 -13.81 8.37 -19.36
C LEU A 367 -12.89 7.70 -20.40
N THR A 368 -13.45 6.88 -21.28
CA THR A 368 -12.70 6.17 -22.32
C THR A 368 -12.87 6.89 -23.65
N VAL A 369 -11.74 7.23 -24.30
CA VAL A 369 -11.69 7.98 -25.57
C VAL A 369 -10.78 7.26 -26.56
N ASP A 370 -11.26 7.00 -27.77
CA ASP A 370 -10.40 6.62 -28.89
C ASP A 370 -9.74 7.88 -29.46
N MET A 371 -8.42 8.00 -29.29
CA MET A 371 -7.64 9.14 -29.75
C MET A 371 -7.64 9.29 -31.28
N ASN A 372 -8.02 8.25 -32.04
CA ASN A 372 -8.22 8.32 -33.48
C ASN A 372 -9.62 8.83 -33.87
N ASN A 373 -10.59 8.70 -32.96
CA ASN A 373 -11.98 9.09 -33.16
C ASN A 373 -12.62 9.62 -31.86
N PRO A 374 -12.22 10.81 -31.38
CA PRO A 374 -12.60 11.31 -30.06
C PRO A 374 -14.08 11.70 -29.93
N SER A 375 -14.89 11.56 -30.99
CA SER A 375 -16.35 11.67 -30.90
C SER A 375 -17.00 10.47 -30.22
N SER A 376 -16.30 9.33 -30.14
CA SER A 376 -16.76 8.14 -29.42
C SER A 376 -16.22 8.17 -28.00
N VAL A 377 -17.04 8.67 -27.07
CA VAL A 377 -16.72 8.72 -25.64
C VAL A 377 -17.59 7.72 -24.89
N GLN A 378 -16.95 6.87 -24.09
CA GLN A 378 -17.64 5.96 -23.18
C GLN A 378 -17.38 6.41 -21.75
N VAL A 379 -18.42 6.35 -20.92
CA VAL A 379 -18.31 6.67 -19.48
C VAL A 379 -18.63 5.38 -18.74
N GLU A 380 -17.62 4.84 -18.06
CA GLU A 380 -17.75 3.63 -17.26
C GLU A 380 -17.84 4.01 -15.79
N THR A 381 -18.99 3.73 -15.19
CA THR A 381 -19.10 3.65 -13.73
C THR A 381 -18.71 2.24 -13.34
N LYS A 382 -17.59 2.08 -12.61
CA LYS A 382 -17.26 0.76 -12.04
C LYS A 382 -18.45 0.24 -11.27
N ASP A 383 -18.77 -1.04 -11.49
CA ASP A 383 -19.90 -1.69 -10.81
C ASP A 383 -19.78 -1.46 -9.31
N LYS A 384 -20.91 -1.08 -8.68
CA LYS A 384 -20.97 -1.00 -7.23
C LYS A 384 -20.64 -2.39 -6.67
N ILE A 385 -19.49 -2.52 -6.03
CA ILE A 385 -19.23 -3.69 -5.19
C ILE A 385 -20.39 -3.78 -4.21
N THR A 386 -21.20 -4.82 -4.34
CA THR A 386 -22.27 -5.09 -3.37
C THR A 386 -21.60 -5.75 -2.18
N PRO A 387 -21.47 -5.07 -1.03
CA PRO A 387 -20.83 -5.66 0.13
C PRO A 387 -21.60 -6.92 0.52
N VAL A 388 -20.88 -7.98 0.89
CA VAL A 388 -21.51 -9.07 1.63
C VAL A 388 -21.96 -8.49 2.97
N ALA A 389 -23.18 -8.81 3.41
CA ALA A 389 -23.75 -8.29 4.64
C ALA A 389 -22.73 -8.34 5.80
N ARG A 390 -22.62 -7.21 6.54
CA ARG A 390 -21.67 -7.00 7.63
C ARG A 390 -21.66 -8.24 8.54
N PRO A 391 -20.59 -9.04 8.60
CA PRO A 391 -20.51 -10.07 9.62
C PRO A 391 -20.56 -9.38 10.98
N ALA A 392 -21.27 -9.98 11.94
CA ALA A 392 -21.21 -9.49 13.31
C ALA A 392 -19.74 -9.48 13.74
N VAL A 393 -19.21 -8.31 14.07
CA VAL A 393 -17.87 -8.20 14.66
C VAL A 393 -17.93 -9.05 15.92
N PRO A 394 -17.14 -10.14 16.03
CA PRO A 394 -17.11 -10.91 17.25
C PRO A 394 -16.73 -9.96 18.37
N GLU A 395 -17.52 -9.92 19.44
CA GLU A 395 -17.17 -9.18 20.65
C GLU A 395 -15.76 -9.66 21.06
N MET A 396 -14.77 -8.75 21.01
CA MET A 396 -13.42 -9.05 21.48
C MET A 396 -13.51 -9.32 22.98
N LYS A 397 -13.73 -10.58 23.34
CA LYS A 397 -13.64 -11.01 24.73
C LYS A 397 -12.21 -10.76 25.16
N ASP A 398 -12.07 -9.99 26.24
CA ASP A 398 -10.82 -9.59 26.88
C ASP A 398 -9.69 -10.55 26.53
N GLU A 399 -8.73 -10.08 25.74
CA GLU A 399 -7.49 -10.82 25.61
C GLU A 399 -6.94 -11.00 27.02
N PRO A 400 -6.47 -12.20 27.39
CA PRO A 400 -5.80 -12.38 28.67
C PRO A 400 -4.59 -11.44 28.68
N VAL A 401 -4.68 -10.38 29.48
CA VAL A 401 -3.53 -9.55 29.85
C VAL A 401 -2.55 -10.48 30.54
N PHE A 402 -1.54 -10.94 29.79
CA PHE A 402 -0.42 -11.64 30.38
C PHE A 402 0.45 -10.61 31.09
N ASP A 403 0.06 -10.27 32.31
CA ASP A 403 0.89 -9.57 33.27
C ASP A 403 2.07 -10.50 33.60
N PHE A 404 3.16 -10.37 32.84
CA PHE A 404 4.45 -10.96 33.21
C PHE A 404 4.99 -10.19 34.41
N LYS A 405 4.36 -10.37 35.56
CA LYS A 405 5.04 -10.16 36.83
C LYS A 405 6.13 -11.21 36.89
N VAL A 406 7.38 -10.75 36.73
CA VAL A 406 8.59 -11.48 37.09
C VAL A 406 8.55 -11.69 38.61
N GLY A 407 7.71 -12.62 39.05
CA GLY A 407 7.62 -13.08 40.42
C GLY A 407 8.61 -14.22 40.61
N ASN A 408 9.71 -13.91 41.29
CA ASN A 408 10.71 -14.83 41.84
C ASN A 408 10.52 -16.34 41.54
N GLY A 409 11.10 -16.78 40.43
CA GLY A 409 12.04 -17.91 40.41
C GLY A 409 11.56 -19.33 40.77
N ARG A 410 10.27 -19.68 40.73
CA ARG A 410 9.84 -21.07 41.02
C ARG A 410 9.11 -21.82 39.89
N TRP A 411 8.53 -21.12 38.93
CA TRP A 411 7.80 -21.78 37.83
C TRP A 411 8.74 -22.28 36.71
N LEU A 412 9.82 -21.55 36.43
CA LEU A 412 10.86 -21.97 35.47
C LEU A 412 11.57 -23.27 35.89
N GLU A 413 11.76 -23.51 37.19
CA GLU A 413 12.35 -24.76 37.68
C GLU A 413 11.43 -25.98 37.44
N GLY A 414 10.11 -25.80 37.51
CA GLY A 414 9.14 -26.85 37.21
C GLY A 414 9.09 -27.20 35.72
N LEU A 415 9.20 -26.20 34.85
CA LEU A 415 9.17 -26.38 33.39
C LEU A 415 10.48 -27.01 32.88
N VAL A 416 11.62 -26.58 33.40
CA VAL A 416 12.93 -27.19 33.10
C VAL A 416 13.04 -28.60 33.70
N GLY A 417 12.47 -28.84 34.89
CA GLY A 417 12.40 -30.17 35.51
C GLY A 417 11.56 -31.16 34.71
N GLY A 418 10.41 -30.72 34.18
CA GLY A 418 9.56 -31.54 33.30
C GLY A 418 10.22 -31.88 31.97
N LEU A 419 10.91 -30.90 31.36
CA LEU A 419 11.63 -31.11 30.10
C LEU A 419 12.81 -32.08 30.27
N LYS A 420 13.56 -31.96 31.38
CA LYS A 420 14.67 -32.87 31.71
C LYS A 420 14.18 -34.30 31.92
N SER A 421 13.07 -34.49 32.65
CA SER A 421 12.49 -35.82 32.86
C SER A 421 12.03 -36.48 31.56
N ALA A 422 11.50 -35.70 30.61
CA ALA A 422 11.13 -36.20 29.29
C ALA A 422 12.35 -36.61 28.44
N ILE A 423 13.42 -35.82 28.47
CA ILE A 423 14.69 -36.12 27.78
C ILE A 423 15.34 -37.37 28.38
N ASP A 424 15.34 -37.52 29.71
CA ASP A 424 15.90 -38.69 30.39
C ASP A 424 15.09 -39.96 30.09
N SER A 425 13.76 -39.88 30.00
CA SER A 425 12.91 -41.00 29.56
C SER A 425 13.15 -41.41 28.11
N ILE A 426 13.33 -40.46 27.19
CA ILE A 426 13.67 -40.74 25.78
C ILE A 426 15.06 -41.39 25.68
N THR A 427 16.03 -40.89 26.45
CA THR A 427 17.40 -41.43 26.47
C THR A 427 17.45 -42.85 27.04
N SER A 428 16.67 -43.14 28.09
CA SER A 428 16.53 -44.48 28.66
C SER A 428 15.90 -45.47 27.67
N PHE A 429 14.86 -45.04 26.95
CA PHE A 429 14.19 -45.85 25.95
C PHE A 429 15.12 -46.18 24.77
N LEU A 430 15.88 -45.20 24.27
CA LEU A 430 16.85 -45.40 23.20
C LEU A 430 17.99 -46.35 23.61
N ARG A 431 18.44 -46.32 24.87
CA ARG A 431 19.43 -47.28 25.38
C ARG A 431 18.88 -48.70 25.46
N SER A 432 17.62 -48.90 25.85
CA SER A 432 17.02 -50.25 25.92
C SER A 432 16.71 -50.86 24.55
N VAL A 433 16.64 -50.05 23.50
CA VAL A 433 16.39 -50.52 22.13
C VAL A 433 17.70 -50.83 21.38
N LEU A 434 18.83 -50.30 21.86
CA LEU A 434 20.15 -50.46 21.25
C LEU A 434 21.09 -51.42 22.01
N SER A 435 20.62 -52.04 23.10
CA SER A 435 21.25 -53.16 23.82
C SER A 435 20.45 -54.42 23.62
#